data_AF-A0A9P8AIX7-F1
#
_entry.id   AF-A0A9P8AIX7-F1
#
_cell.length_a   1.000
_cell.length_b   1.000
_cell.length_c   1.000
_cell.angle_alpha   90.00
_cell.angle_beta   90.00
_cell.angle_gamma   90.00
#
_symmetry.space_group_name_H-M   'P 1'
#
loop_
_entity.id
_entity.type
_entity.pdbx_description
1 polymer ?
#
loop_
_entity_poly.entity_id
_entity_poly.type
_entity_poly.pdbx_seq_one_letter_code
_entity_poly.pdbx_strand_id
1 'polypeptide(L)'
;MSLGTLYGTTEIRALPARAIIKHYGLDIENVSKTDSRFAENFPLGLRPGFIGPDGVKLTQSIAITLHVLSLSKEGKQELLGDSEVQYAQILEWMSFVNCEIVPTAIRVFGPKVKGLPYIAEVVESLHSELHRYMSVLEGYLKDEEYLVGNKYTLADLYVLALLIRPFQYLFDREWRETHPFVIKWFETVVKEPILMDVFGPFTFIDKRILYQLFESEKYDQCQKLLPPIKIELIKHNLFVPNPNFGNDVDHLNDLKVAQRILEIGLLLLLLTDNYQNFEHYVAQLKPFYNYGKLHPKREVNTDTTKIISLYLVYLLSQGLISNFHLELEVLYNSSKFDVDRDHYLQFPISLEKNLMEGNYIKIWKLLGDERNLPCKEYKLFIATLINALRFEIAKSLDKTYDSIPISNCKNLLFFPQEMAESTVEDILKNELNVTNCTFSNGRVVFNNDDLNSVSDTASKSGIIENLLNYAEQMESIV
;
A
#
# COMPACT_ATOMS: atom_id res chain seq x y z
N MET A 1 -40.49 1.72 31.38
CA MET A 1 -41.14 2.44 30.26
C MET A 1 -39.98 2.96 29.45
N SER A 2 -39.87 2.57 28.18
CA SER A 2 -38.73 2.96 27.35
C SER A 2 -38.58 4.48 27.34
N LEU A 3 -37.39 4.96 27.68
CA LEU A 3 -37.02 6.37 27.75
C LEU A 3 -36.70 6.94 26.36
N GLY A 4 -36.81 6.14 25.30
CA GLY A 4 -36.67 6.55 23.92
C GLY A 4 -35.84 5.60 23.07
N THR A 5 -35.59 6.01 21.84
CA THR A 5 -34.80 5.27 20.84
C THR A 5 -33.64 6.14 20.34
N LEU A 6 -32.41 5.65 20.46
CA LEU A 6 -31.21 6.28 19.93
C LEU A 6 -30.80 5.61 18.61
N TYR A 7 -30.67 6.42 17.56
CA TYR A 7 -30.21 5.99 16.23
C TYR A 7 -28.74 6.39 16.05
N GLY A 8 -27.84 5.43 16.20
CA GLY A 8 -26.40 5.62 16.07
C GLY A 8 -25.65 4.57 16.88
N THR A 9 -24.90 3.69 16.22
CA THR A 9 -24.28 2.53 16.88
C THR A 9 -22.78 2.59 16.84
N THR A 10 -22.19 2.81 15.66
CA THR A 10 -20.73 2.74 15.44
C THR A 10 -20.09 4.11 15.21
N GLU A 11 -20.92 5.13 15.04
CA GLU A 11 -20.53 6.49 14.74
C GLU A 11 -19.93 7.18 15.97
N ILE A 12 -18.78 7.85 15.80
CA ILE A 12 -18.07 8.54 16.89
C ILE A 12 -18.95 9.51 17.69
N ARG A 13 -19.85 10.21 17.00
CA ARG A 13 -20.76 11.20 17.59
C ARG A 13 -21.90 10.58 18.39
N ALA A 14 -22.13 9.27 18.28
CA ALA A 14 -23.11 8.54 19.09
C ALA A 14 -22.49 7.91 20.35
N LEU A 15 -21.15 7.78 20.39
CA LEU A 15 -20.43 7.09 21.47
C LEU A 15 -20.64 7.73 22.86
N PRO A 16 -20.60 9.08 23.03
CA PRO A 16 -20.82 9.70 24.34
C PRO A 16 -22.20 9.36 24.93
N ALA A 17 -23.26 9.54 24.14
CA ALA A 17 -24.63 9.21 24.57
C ALA A 17 -24.77 7.72 24.92
N ARG A 18 -24.17 6.83 24.12
CA ARG A 18 -24.19 5.38 24.36
C ARG A 18 -23.47 4.98 25.65
N ALA A 19 -22.33 5.62 25.95
CA ALA A 19 -21.58 5.43 27.19
C ALA A 19 -22.43 5.77 28.42
N ILE A 20 -23.13 6.91 28.37
CA ILE A 20 -24.04 7.35 29.45
C ILE A 20 -25.21 6.38 29.61
N ILE A 21 -25.85 5.96 28.50
CA ILE A 21 -26.99 5.01 28.54
C ILE A 21 -26.60 3.71 29.23
N LYS A 22 -25.44 3.15 28.85
CA LYS A 22 -24.98 1.86 29.37
C LYS A 22 -24.57 1.96 30.84
N HIS A 23 -23.81 2.99 31.21
CA HIS A 23 -23.31 3.13 32.57
C HIS A 23 -24.42 3.37 33.60
N TYR A 24 -25.39 4.25 33.29
CA TYR A 24 -26.50 4.54 34.19
C TYR A 24 -27.72 3.64 33.99
N GLY A 25 -27.61 2.60 33.15
CA GLY A 25 -28.68 1.63 32.92
C GLY A 25 -29.99 2.23 32.40
N LEU A 26 -29.92 3.24 31.53
CA LEU A 26 -31.11 3.91 30.99
C LEU A 26 -31.84 2.99 29.99
N ASP A 27 -33.16 2.89 30.10
CA ASP A 27 -34.04 2.08 29.24
C ASP A 27 -34.24 2.72 27.85
N ILE A 28 -33.13 2.95 27.11
CA ILE A 28 -33.09 3.55 25.77
C ILE A 28 -32.65 2.49 24.76
N GLU A 29 -33.48 2.24 23.76
CA GLU A 29 -33.19 1.26 22.71
C GLU A 29 -32.18 1.83 21.70
N ASN A 30 -31.08 1.11 21.46
CA ASN A 30 -30.06 1.48 20.48
C ASN A 30 -30.31 0.77 19.14
N VAL A 31 -30.80 1.50 18.14
CA VAL A 31 -31.18 0.94 16.83
C VAL A 31 -30.08 1.17 15.79
N SER A 32 -29.81 0.14 14.98
CA SER A 32 -28.71 0.09 14.01
C SER A 32 -29.03 0.77 12.66
N LYS A 33 -28.07 0.71 11.71
CA LYS A 33 -28.01 1.50 10.47
C LYS A 33 -29.18 1.30 9.49
N THR A 34 -29.94 0.21 9.59
CA THR A 34 -30.87 -0.26 8.54
C THR A 34 -32.35 -0.01 8.80
N ASP A 35 -32.72 0.76 9.83
CA ASP A 35 -34.14 1.05 10.07
C ASP A 35 -34.67 2.13 9.11
N SER A 36 -35.65 1.76 8.26
CA SER A 36 -36.36 2.66 7.35
C SER A 36 -37.00 3.85 8.08
N ARG A 37 -37.37 3.67 9.36
CA ARG A 37 -37.96 4.72 10.21
C ARG A 37 -37.00 5.89 10.45
N PHE A 38 -35.69 5.70 10.28
CA PHE A 38 -34.71 6.78 10.48
C PHE A 38 -34.84 7.86 9.39
N ALA A 39 -34.94 7.46 8.12
CA ALA A 39 -35.02 8.39 7.00
C ALA A 39 -36.34 9.19 7.01
N GLU A 40 -37.44 8.56 7.42
CA GLU A 40 -38.74 9.22 7.57
C GLU A 40 -38.76 10.25 8.71
N ASN A 41 -38.07 9.95 9.82
CA ASN A 41 -38.08 10.82 10.99
C ASN A 41 -37.03 11.93 10.94
N PHE A 42 -35.92 11.74 10.20
CA PHE A 42 -34.79 12.66 10.14
C PHE A 42 -34.42 12.98 8.68
N PRO A 43 -34.97 14.05 8.08
CA PRO A 43 -34.80 14.35 6.65
C PRO A 43 -33.36 14.70 6.25
N LEU A 44 -32.53 15.14 7.20
CA LEU A 44 -31.11 15.44 6.96
C LEU A 44 -30.24 14.19 6.85
N GLY A 45 -30.72 13.01 7.28
CA GLY A 45 -29.95 11.76 7.26
C GLY A 45 -28.69 11.76 8.14
N LEU A 46 -28.48 12.80 8.96
CA LEU A 46 -27.32 12.94 9.83
C LEU A 46 -27.52 12.16 11.14
N ARG A 47 -26.51 11.40 11.54
CA ARG A 47 -26.48 10.62 12.79
C ARG A 47 -25.54 11.28 13.82
N PRO A 48 -25.84 11.20 15.13
CA PRO A 48 -26.96 10.50 15.76
C PRO A 48 -28.30 11.23 15.69
N GLY A 49 -29.39 10.49 15.85
CA GLY A 49 -30.75 11.01 16.06
C GLY A 49 -31.42 10.33 17.26
N PHE A 50 -32.24 11.04 18.01
CA PHE A 50 -32.93 10.49 19.19
C PHE A 50 -34.43 10.77 19.11
N ILE A 51 -35.25 9.78 19.51
CA ILE A 51 -36.69 9.89 19.63
C ILE A 51 -37.09 9.59 21.08
N GLY A 52 -37.62 10.58 21.79
CA GLY A 52 -38.13 10.41 23.14
C GLY A 52 -39.52 9.75 23.19
N PRO A 53 -40.00 9.37 24.39
CA PRO A 53 -41.29 8.71 24.58
C PRO A 53 -42.49 9.58 24.12
N ASP A 54 -42.35 10.91 24.22
CA ASP A 54 -43.38 11.88 23.78
C ASP A 54 -43.28 12.23 22.28
N GLY A 55 -42.48 11.49 21.51
CA GLY A 55 -42.23 11.76 20.09
C GLY A 55 -41.29 12.95 19.83
N VAL A 56 -40.63 13.47 20.87
CA VAL A 56 -39.61 14.53 20.74
C VAL A 56 -38.44 14.00 19.93
N LYS A 57 -38.13 14.68 18.82
CA LYS A 57 -37.02 14.35 17.93
C LYS A 57 -35.86 15.28 18.19
N LEU A 58 -34.72 14.73 18.61
CA LEU A 58 -33.49 15.49 18.78
C LEU A 58 -32.47 15.09 17.72
N THR A 59 -31.75 16.10 17.25
CA THR A 59 -30.63 15.99 16.32
C THR A 59 -29.42 16.71 16.93
N GLN A 60 -28.22 16.46 16.40
CA GLN A 60 -26.92 16.93 16.93
C GLN A 60 -26.41 16.15 18.14
N SER A 61 -25.13 15.82 18.11
CA SER A 61 -24.45 14.97 19.11
C SER A 61 -24.45 15.57 20.52
N ILE A 62 -24.10 16.86 20.64
CA ILE A 62 -24.04 17.57 21.93
C ILE A 62 -25.42 17.61 22.58
N ALA A 63 -26.45 18.01 21.82
CA ALA A 63 -27.82 18.12 22.32
C ALA A 63 -28.37 16.76 22.81
N ILE A 64 -28.16 15.70 22.03
CA ILE A 64 -28.58 14.35 22.40
C ILE A 64 -27.84 13.88 23.66
N THR A 65 -26.53 14.11 23.74
CA THR A 65 -25.72 13.70 24.90
C THR A 65 -26.18 14.39 26.18
N LEU A 66 -26.44 15.70 26.13
CA LEU A 66 -26.96 16.46 27.27
C LEU A 66 -28.36 16.02 27.67
N HIS A 67 -29.24 15.76 26.69
CA HIS A 67 -30.58 15.28 26.98
C HIS A 67 -30.55 13.90 27.65
N VAL A 68 -29.79 12.96 27.10
CA VAL A 68 -29.61 11.62 27.69
C VAL A 68 -29.04 11.72 29.11
N LEU A 69 -28.06 12.59 29.33
CA LEU A 69 -27.51 12.82 30.67
C LEU A 69 -28.55 13.40 31.63
N SER A 70 -29.41 14.30 31.15
CA SER A 70 -30.47 14.92 31.95
C SER A 70 -31.53 13.93 32.43
N LEU A 71 -31.67 12.76 31.80
CA LEU A 71 -32.55 11.68 32.22
C LEU A 71 -32.01 10.92 33.45
N SER A 72 -30.70 11.00 33.72
CA SER A 72 -30.06 10.44 34.92
C SER A 72 -29.84 11.54 35.97
N LYS A 73 -30.43 11.37 37.16
CA LYS A 73 -30.21 12.31 38.27
C LYS A 73 -28.78 12.28 38.79
N GLU A 74 -28.18 11.08 38.86
CA GLU A 74 -26.81 10.86 39.31
C GLU A 74 -25.82 11.45 38.29
N GLY A 75 -25.98 11.11 37.00
CA GLY A 75 -25.10 11.63 35.96
C GLY A 75 -25.14 13.16 35.82
N LYS A 76 -26.31 13.77 36.04
CA LYS A 76 -26.44 15.23 36.08
C LYS A 76 -25.62 15.87 37.21
N GLN A 77 -25.55 15.24 38.38
CA GLN A 77 -24.78 15.76 39.51
C GLN A 77 -23.28 15.50 39.37
N GLU A 78 -22.90 14.38 38.75
CA GLU A 78 -21.50 13.97 38.62
C GLU A 78 -20.79 14.70 37.48
N LEU A 79 -21.42 14.82 36.29
CA LEU A 79 -20.71 15.15 35.05
C LEU A 79 -20.91 16.59 34.53
N LEU A 80 -21.89 17.36 35.01
CA LEU A 80 -22.19 18.71 34.49
C LEU A 80 -21.49 19.87 35.22
N GLY A 81 -20.56 19.56 36.13
CA GLY A 81 -19.87 20.56 36.94
C GLY A 81 -20.73 21.12 38.08
N ASP A 82 -20.09 21.83 39.00
CA ASP A 82 -20.72 22.35 40.22
C ASP A 82 -21.16 23.81 40.11
N SER A 83 -20.75 24.52 39.04
CA SER A 83 -21.09 25.92 38.80
C SER A 83 -21.55 26.17 37.36
N GLU A 84 -22.31 27.24 37.14
CA GLU A 84 -22.74 27.67 35.80
C GLU A 84 -21.55 27.96 34.87
N VAL A 85 -20.43 28.45 35.42
CA VAL A 85 -19.20 28.70 34.68
C VAL A 85 -18.58 27.38 34.20
N GLN A 86 -18.49 26.37 35.08
CA GLN A 86 -17.99 25.05 34.70
C GLN A 86 -18.90 24.40 33.65
N TYR A 87 -20.22 24.55 33.77
CA TYR A 87 -21.15 24.07 32.75
C TYR A 87 -20.89 24.72 31.38
N ALA A 88 -20.63 26.03 31.35
CA ALA A 88 -20.28 26.73 30.11
C ALA A 88 -18.93 26.25 29.53
N GLN A 89 -17.92 26.03 30.37
CA GLN A 89 -16.61 25.48 29.95
C GLN A 89 -16.73 24.06 29.40
N ILE A 90 -17.62 23.24 29.96
CA ILE A 90 -17.91 21.90 29.43
C ILE A 90 -18.45 22.01 28.00
N LEU A 91 -19.42 22.90 27.78
CA LEU A 91 -19.98 23.12 26.43
C LEU A 91 -18.94 23.68 25.45
N GLU A 92 -18.04 24.55 25.93
CA GLU A 92 -16.93 25.09 25.14
C GLU A 92 -16.05 23.96 24.59
N TRP A 93 -15.56 23.06 25.45
CA TRP A 93 -14.75 21.92 25.02
C TRP A 93 -15.49 20.95 24.10
N MET A 94 -16.77 20.65 24.40
CA MET A 94 -17.60 19.79 23.55
C MET A 94 -17.78 20.40 22.15
N SER A 95 -18.00 21.71 22.08
CA SER A 95 -18.15 22.46 20.83
C SER A 95 -16.84 22.49 20.06
N PHE A 96 -15.73 22.85 20.72
CA PHE A 96 -14.39 22.94 20.13
C PHE A 96 -13.99 21.64 19.41
N VAL A 97 -14.11 20.50 20.09
CA VAL A 97 -13.71 19.22 19.50
C VAL A 97 -14.64 18.77 18.38
N ASN A 98 -15.96 19.01 18.52
CA ASN A 98 -16.94 18.60 17.51
C ASN A 98 -16.88 19.44 16.22
N CYS A 99 -16.55 20.73 16.33
CA CYS A 99 -16.55 21.68 15.22
C CYS A 99 -15.17 21.86 14.58
N GLU A 100 -14.10 21.86 15.37
CA GLU A 100 -12.75 22.13 14.86
C GLU A 100 -11.97 20.83 14.63
N ILE A 101 -11.73 20.05 15.69
CA ILE A 101 -10.80 18.91 15.61
C ILE A 101 -11.36 17.76 14.76
N VAL A 102 -12.60 17.31 15.02
CA VAL A 102 -13.14 16.13 14.34
C VAL A 102 -13.34 16.34 12.83
N PRO A 103 -13.92 17.45 12.35
CA PRO A 103 -14.06 17.68 10.91
C PRO A 103 -12.72 17.76 10.19
N THR A 104 -11.73 18.44 10.79
CA THR A 104 -10.37 18.51 10.25
C THR A 104 -9.70 17.13 10.23
N ALA A 105 -9.76 16.39 11.33
CA ALA A 105 -9.21 15.02 11.40
C ALA A 105 -9.85 14.10 10.35
N ILE A 106 -11.19 14.11 10.20
CA ILE A 106 -11.89 13.31 9.19
C ILE A 106 -11.44 13.68 7.77
N ARG A 107 -11.17 14.96 7.47
CA ARG A 107 -10.67 15.34 6.15
C ARG A 107 -9.24 14.87 5.91
N VAL A 108 -8.45 14.69 6.97
CA VAL A 108 -7.08 14.14 6.90
C VAL A 108 -7.07 12.62 6.72
N PHE A 109 -7.76 11.85 7.57
CA PHE A 109 -7.73 10.38 7.50
C PHE A 109 -8.85 9.78 6.64
N GLY A 110 -9.92 10.53 6.37
CA GLY A 110 -11.10 10.05 5.64
C GLY A 110 -10.85 9.66 4.18
N PRO A 111 -9.93 10.28 3.43
CA PRO A 111 -9.55 9.77 2.10
C PRO A 111 -9.02 8.34 2.16
N LYS A 112 -8.23 8.03 3.20
CA LYS A 112 -7.60 6.71 3.38
C LYS A 112 -8.55 5.66 3.96
N VAL A 113 -9.41 6.06 4.91
CA VAL A 113 -10.29 5.13 5.64
C VAL A 113 -11.69 5.00 5.02
N LYS A 114 -12.18 6.04 4.35
CA LYS A 114 -13.56 6.14 3.83
C LYS A 114 -13.65 6.35 2.32
N GLY A 115 -12.52 6.36 1.60
CA GLY A 115 -12.50 6.57 0.14
C GLY A 115 -12.98 7.96 -0.28
N LEU A 116 -12.79 8.97 0.58
CA LEU A 116 -13.06 10.37 0.22
C LEU A 116 -12.00 10.89 -0.78
N PRO A 117 -12.32 11.90 -1.61
CA PRO A 117 -11.36 12.47 -2.54
C PRO A 117 -10.11 13.03 -1.83
N TYR A 118 -8.93 12.69 -2.33
CA TYR A 118 -7.63 13.13 -1.80
C TYR A 118 -7.08 14.30 -2.63
N ILE A 119 -6.79 15.42 -1.97
CA ILE A 119 -6.17 16.60 -2.58
C ILE A 119 -4.93 16.95 -1.74
N ALA A 120 -3.74 16.67 -2.26
CA ALA A 120 -2.48 16.75 -1.50
C ALA A 120 -2.24 18.14 -0.87
N GLU A 121 -2.43 19.22 -1.63
CA GLU A 121 -2.22 20.61 -1.19
C GLU A 121 -3.16 21.01 -0.04
N VAL A 122 -4.39 20.47 -0.03
CA VAL A 122 -5.37 20.72 1.04
C VAL A 122 -5.06 19.88 2.28
N VAL A 123 -4.44 18.70 2.13
CA VAL A 123 -4.14 17.82 3.26
C VAL A 123 -2.99 18.36 4.11
N GLU A 124 -2.00 19.03 3.51
CA GLU A 124 -0.89 19.65 4.26
C GLU A 124 -1.35 20.81 5.14
N SER A 125 -2.21 21.70 4.61
CA SER A 125 -2.79 22.80 5.41
C SER A 125 -3.66 22.27 6.56
N LEU A 126 -4.44 21.20 6.31
CA LEU A 126 -5.25 20.55 7.35
C LEU A 126 -4.41 19.88 8.45
N HIS A 127 -3.24 19.32 8.13
CA HIS A 127 -2.32 18.81 9.17
C HIS A 127 -1.80 19.95 10.05
N SER A 128 -1.47 21.09 9.46
CA SER A 128 -1.02 22.28 10.21
C SER A 128 -2.14 22.85 11.11
N GLU A 129 -3.37 22.93 10.60
CA GLU A 129 -4.55 23.33 11.38
C GLU A 129 -4.81 22.37 12.54
N LEU A 130 -4.78 21.06 12.28
CA LEU A 130 -4.99 20.06 13.31
C LEU A 130 -3.91 20.13 14.40
N HIS A 131 -2.65 20.31 14.00
CA HIS A 131 -1.56 20.48 14.95
C HIS A 131 -1.81 21.70 15.85
N ARG A 132 -2.20 22.84 15.28
CA ARG A 132 -2.55 24.04 16.05
C ARG A 132 -3.66 23.78 17.08
N TYR A 133 -4.71 23.06 16.70
CA TYR A 133 -5.81 22.73 17.61
C TYR A 133 -5.39 21.79 18.73
N MET A 134 -4.57 20.79 18.42
CA MET A 134 -4.06 19.88 19.44
C MET A 134 -3.03 20.55 20.36
N SER A 135 -2.26 21.53 19.87
CA SER A 135 -1.35 22.32 20.72
C SER A 135 -2.10 23.16 21.75
N VAL A 136 -3.33 23.60 21.47
CA VAL A 136 -4.19 24.28 22.45
C VAL A 136 -4.58 23.30 23.56
N LEU A 137 -4.99 22.08 23.19
CA LEU A 137 -5.35 21.02 24.14
C LEU A 137 -4.14 20.60 25.00
N GLU A 138 -2.98 20.42 24.38
CA GLU A 138 -1.72 20.08 25.07
C GLU A 138 -1.27 21.19 26.02
N GLY A 139 -1.35 22.45 25.58
CA GLY A 139 -1.02 23.61 26.41
C GLY A 139 -1.92 23.74 27.63
N TYR A 140 -3.22 23.41 27.49
CA TYR A 140 -4.17 23.43 28.60
C TYR A 140 -3.93 22.28 29.60
N LEU A 141 -3.79 21.05 29.10
CA LEU A 141 -3.55 19.85 29.91
C LEU A 141 -2.16 19.78 30.55
N LYS A 142 -1.28 20.73 30.23
CA LYS A 142 0.00 20.89 30.90
C LYS A 142 -0.18 21.26 32.37
N ASP A 143 -1.14 22.14 32.65
CA ASP A 143 -1.36 22.70 34.00
C ASP A 143 -2.54 22.01 34.71
N GLU A 144 -3.45 21.37 33.96
CA GLU A 144 -4.67 20.77 34.47
C GLU A 144 -4.74 19.25 34.21
N GLU A 145 -5.27 18.48 35.18
CA GLU A 145 -5.41 17.02 35.05
C GLU A 145 -6.68 16.59 34.28
N TYR A 146 -7.73 17.42 34.35
CA TYR A 146 -9.01 17.24 33.65
C TYR A 146 -9.36 18.51 32.87
N LEU A 147 -10.26 18.41 31.89
CA LEU A 147 -10.59 19.55 31.03
C LEU A 147 -11.38 20.65 31.74
N VAL A 148 -12.15 20.33 32.79
CA VAL A 148 -12.93 21.31 33.53
C VAL A 148 -12.88 21.01 35.03
N GLY A 149 -12.18 21.86 35.78
CA GLY A 149 -12.02 21.72 37.23
C GLY A 149 -11.15 20.53 37.62
N ASN A 150 -11.26 20.10 38.87
CA ASN A 150 -10.37 19.08 39.46
C ASN A 150 -10.94 17.66 39.42
N LYS A 151 -12.01 17.43 38.66
CA LYS A 151 -12.72 16.15 38.61
C LYS A 151 -13.07 15.77 37.18
N TYR A 152 -13.29 14.48 36.94
CA TYR A 152 -13.79 13.97 35.68
C TYR A 152 -15.18 14.55 35.35
N THR A 153 -15.34 15.12 34.15
CA THR A 153 -16.60 15.75 33.72
C THR A 153 -17.08 15.23 32.36
N LEU A 154 -18.25 15.70 31.93
CA LEU A 154 -18.77 15.45 30.59
C LEU A 154 -17.83 15.94 29.48
N ALA A 155 -17.02 16.98 29.74
CA ALA A 155 -16.02 17.45 28.78
C ALA A 155 -15.02 16.34 28.47
N ASP A 156 -14.44 15.71 29.51
CA ASP A 156 -13.47 14.64 29.37
C ASP A 156 -14.06 13.43 28.63
N LEU A 157 -15.26 13.02 29.04
CA LEU A 157 -16.02 11.93 28.41
C LEU A 157 -16.20 12.18 26.91
N TYR A 158 -16.71 13.37 26.56
CA TYR A 158 -17.08 13.70 25.20
C TYR A 158 -15.84 13.88 24.31
N VAL A 159 -14.84 14.63 24.78
CA VAL A 159 -13.60 14.87 24.02
C VAL A 159 -12.87 13.56 23.76
N LEU A 160 -12.71 12.69 24.76
CA LEU A 160 -12.03 11.40 24.56
C LEU A 160 -12.80 10.51 23.56
N ALA A 161 -14.12 10.42 23.69
CA ALA A 161 -14.95 9.63 22.79
C ALA A 161 -14.85 10.08 21.32
N LEU A 162 -14.68 11.38 21.07
CA LEU A 162 -14.52 11.93 19.72
C LEU A 162 -13.08 11.80 19.20
N LEU A 163 -12.07 11.86 20.07
CA LEU A 163 -10.66 11.72 19.72
C LEU A 163 -10.22 10.26 19.50
N ILE A 164 -11.03 9.27 19.88
CA ILE A 164 -10.67 7.86 19.79
C ILE A 164 -10.29 7.42 18.37
N ARG A 165 -11.00 7.90 17.34
CA ARG A 165 -10.68 7.56 15.93
C ARG A 165 -9.44 8.29 15.43
N PRO A 166 -9.23 9.59 15.74
CA PRO A 166 -7.93 10.21 15.57
C PRO A 166 -6.78 9.41 16.22
N PHE A 167 -6.92 8.89 17.45
CA PHE A 167 -5.89 8.03 18.06
C PHE A 167 -5.75 6.65 17.40
N GLN A 168 -6.78 6.14 16.74
CA GLN A 168 -6.73 4.87 16.00
C GLN A 168 -6.15 5.02 14.58
N TYR A 169 -6.26 6.18 13.95
CA TYR A 169 -5.96 6.34 12.51
C TYR A 169 -4.96 7.45 12.18
N LEU A 170 -4.68 8.37 13.11
CA LEU A 170 -3.98 9.61 12.82
C LEU A 170 -2.79 9.89 13.76
N PHE A 171 -2.99 9.80 15.07
CA PHE A 171 -1.96 10.14 16.06
C PHE A 171 -1.02 8.96 16.31
N ASP A 172 0.13 8.99 15.65
CA ASP A 172 1.18 7.97 15.72
C ASP A 172 2.12 8.16 16.92
N ARG A 173 3.11 7.28 17.04
CA ARG A 173 4.07 7.30 18.15
C ARG A 173 4.87 8.61 18.22
N GLU A 174 5.34 9.13 17.10
CA GLU A 174 6.11 10.39 17.06
C GLU A 174 5.25 11.57 17.54
N TRP A 175 3.99 11.62 17.10
CA TRP A 175 3.03 12.60 17.59
C TRP A 175 2.79 12.46 19.10
N ARG A 176 2.66 11.22 19.60
CA ARG A 176 2.49 10.95 21.05
C ARG A 176 3.69 11.40 21.89
N GLU A 177 4.90 11.30 21.35
CA GLU A 177 6.12 11.77 22.02
C GLU A 177 6.18 13.30 22.12
N THR A 178 5.54 14.02 21.19
CA THR A 178 5.46 15.49 21.20
C THR A 178 4.28 16.04 22.01
N HIS A 179 3.29 15.21 22.36
CA HIS A 179 2.09 15.59 23.12
C HIS A 179 1.90 14.73 24.39
N PRO A 180 2.88 14.73 25.32
CA PRO A 180 2.85 13.87 26.50
C PRO A 180 1.67 14.15 27.45
N PHE A 181 1.18 15.39 27.56
CA PHE A 181 0.11 15.76 28.49
C PHE A 181 -1.24 15.24 28.03
N VAL A 182 -1.56 15.40 26.73
CA VAL A 182 -2.75 14.80 26.11
C VAL A 182 -2.73 13.27 26.26
N ILE A 183 -1.56 12.63 26.13
CA ILE A 183 -1.46 11.17 26.28
C ILE A 183 -1.67 10.73 27.72
N LYS A 184 -1.07 11.42 28.69
CA LYS A 184 -1.31 11.16 30.10
C LYS A 184 -2.79 11.29 30.44
N TRP A 185 -3.44 12.38 29.99
CA TRP A 185 -4.88 12.58 30.16
C TRP A 185 -5.70 11.46 29.51
N PHE A 186 -5.37 11.08 28.28
CA PHE A 186 -6.07 10.00 27.56
C PHE A 186 -5.97 8.66 28.30
N GLU A 187 -4.77 8.29 28.77
CA GLU A 187 -4.54 7.04 29.51
C GLU A 187 -5.21 7.00 30.89
N THR A 188 -5.42 8.16 31.52
CA THR A 188 -6.21 8.28 32.75
C THR A 188 -7.69 8.12 32.44
N VAL A 189 -8.22 8.92 31.51
CA VAL A 189 -9.66 8.99 31.24
C VAL A 189 -10.20 7.72 30.59
N VAL A 190 -9.44 7.05 29.72
CA VAL A 190 -9.92 5.82 29.05
C VAL A 190 -10.16 4.65 30.01
N LYS A 191 -9.59 4.69 31.22
CA LYS A 191 -9.77 3.68 32.27
C LYS A 191 -11.08 3.86 33.04
N GLU A 192 -11.77 4.98 32.85
CA GLU A 192 -13.05 5.22 33.51
C GLU A 192 -14.11 4.19 33.08
N PRO A 193 -14.87 3.60 34.02
CA PRO A 193 -15.83 2.53 33.72
C PRO A 193 -16.84 2.89 32.63
N ILE A 194 -17.31 4.15 32.65
CA ILE A 194 -18.28 4.69 31.68
C ILE A 194 -17.79 4.50 30.24
N LEU A 195 -16.48 4.69 30.01
CA LEU A 195 -15.89 4.58 28.69
C LEU A 195 -15.53 3.12 28.38
N MET A 196 -14.85 2.42 29.30
CA MET A 196 -14.33 1.06 29.09
C MET A 196 -15.42 0.08 28.61
N ASP A 197 -16.62 0.18 29.16
CA ASP A 197 -17.77 -0.66 28.81
C ASP A 197 -18.24 -0.50 27.36
N VAL A 198 -17.94 0.62 26.72
CA VAL A 198 -18.41 0.97 25.37
C VAL A 198 -17.33 0.87 24.31
N PHE A 199 -16.05 1.00 24.68
CA PHE A 199 -14.92 0.93 23.74
C PHE A 199 -14.22 -0.43 23.71
N GLY A 200 -14.21 -1.20 24.81
CA GLY A 200 -13.37 -2.40 24.91
C GLY A 200 -11.87 -2.07 24.99
N PRO A 201 -10.97 -3.06 24.79
CA PRO A 201 -9.53 -2.84 24.88
C PRO A 201 -9.05 -1.91 23.76
N PHE A 202 -8.51 -0.75 24.15
CA PHE A 202 -7.98 0.25 23.22
C PHE A 202 -6.51 -0.03 22.88
N THR A 203 -6.19 -0.08 21.59
CA THR A 203 -4.82 -0.18 21.09
C THR A 203 -4.45 1.10 20.34
N PHE A 204 -3.39 1.78 20.77
CA PHE A 204 -2.83 2.90 20.00
C PHE A 204 -2.36 2.44 18.63
N ILE A 205 -2.46 3.33 17.63
CA ILE A 205 -1.83 3.08 16.35
C ILE A 205 -0.29 3.21 16.49
N ASP A 206 0.41 2.11 16.21
CA ASP A 206 1.87 2.11 16.09
C ASP A 206 2.33 2.41 14.66
N LYS A 207 1.45 2.30 13.65
CA LYS A 207 1.81 2.24 12.23
C LYS A 207 1.11 3.28 11.36
N ARG A 208 1.54 4.54 11.48
CA ARG A 208 1.61 5.45 10.32
C ARG A 208 2.99 5.44 9.66
N ILE A 209 3.93 4.74 10.31
CA ILE A 209 5.35 4.78 10.00
C ILE A 209 5.64 4.30 8.57
N LEU A 210 5.00 3.25 8.04
CA LEU A 210 5.40 2.74 6.72
C LEU A 210 5.06 3.69 5.54
N TYR A 211 3.91 4.37 5.59
CA TYR A 211 3.47 5.28 4.53
C TYR A 211 4.32 6.55 4.50
N GLN A 212 4.51 7.15 5.68
CA GLN A 212 5.26 8.39 5.81
C GLN A 212 6.76 8.15 5.64
N LEU A 213 7.32 7.02 6.11
CA LEU A 213 8.72 6.67 5.86
C LEU A 213 9.01 6.32 4.40
N PHE A 214 8.06 5.73 3.67
CA PHE A 214 8.20 5.53 2.22
C PHE A 214 8.23 6.86 1.47
N GLU A 215 7.35 7.81 1.84
CA GLU A 215 7.38 9.18 1.33
C GLU A 215 8.63 9.97 1.80
N SER A 216 9.21 9.61 2.95
CA SER A 216 10.41 10.22 3.54
C SER A 216 11.73 9.54 3.13
N GLU A 217 11.69 8.57 2.21
CA GLU A 217 12.86 7.83 1.69
C GLU A 217 13.75 7.15 2.78
N LYS A 218 13.21 6.84 3.96
CA LYS A 218 13.94 6.19 5.06
C LYS A 218 13.79 4.67 5.02
N TYR A 219 14.45 4.03 4.06
CA TYR A 219 14.29 2.60 3.75
C TYR A 219 14.74 1.64 4.88
N ASP A 220 15.81 1.98 5.61
CA ASP A 220 16.34 1.13 6.71
C ASP A 220 15.36 0.94 7.88
N GLN A 221 14.59 1.98 8.20
CA GLN A 221 13.64 1.95 9.32
C GLN A 221 12.40 1.14 8.93
N CYS A 222 11.92 1.30 7.70
CA CYS A 222 10.85 0.48 7.16
C CYS A 222 11.22 -1.01 7.09
N GLN A 223 12.47 -1.36 6.75
CA GLN A 223 12.91 -2.76 6.70
C GLN A 223 12.87 -3.41 8.10
N LYS A 224 13.20 -2.66 9.17
CA LYS A 224 13.08 -3.14 10.56
C LYS A 224 11.63 -3.28 11.02
N LEU A 225 10.74 -2.44 10.50
CA LEU A 225 9.32 -2.45 10.84
C LEU A 225 8.51 -3.49 10.06
N LEU A 226 8.97 -3.94 8.90
CA LEU A 226 8.24 -4.89 8.04
C LEU A 226 7.98 -6.27 8.72
N PRO A 227 8.94 -6.90 9.42
CA PRO A 227 8.74 -8.17 10.11
C PRO A 227 7.64 -8.14 11.20
N PRO A 228 7.59 -7.16 12.14
CA PRO A 228 6.50 -7.12 13.11
C PRO A 228 5.13 -6.86 12.47
N ILE A 229 5.05 -6.13 11.34
CA ILE A 229 3.78 -6.00 10.60
C ILE A 229 3.33 -7.34 10.04
N LYS A 230 4.24 -8.14 9.50
CA LYS A 230 3.91 -9.48 9.02
C LYS A 230 3.35 -10.35 10.14
N ILE A 231 3.93 -10.29 11.33
CA ILE A 231 3.44 -11.04 12.50
C ILE A 231 2.02 -10.59 12.89
N GLU A 232 1.75 -9.29 12.89
CA GLU A 232 0.40 -8.77 13.14
C GLU A 232 -0.61 -9.18 12.05
N LEU A 233 -0.22 -9.11 10.78
CA LEU A 233 -1.07 -9.54 9.66
C LEU A 233 -1.40 -11.04 9.72
N ILE A 234 -0.44 -11.86 10.17
CA ILE A 234 -0.65 -13.30 10.41
C ILE A 234 -1.62 -13.51 11.56
N LYS A 235 -1.47 -12.78 12.68
CA LYS A 235 -2.38 -12.87 13.84
C LYS A 235 -3.81 -12.50 13.49
N HIS A 236 -4.01 -11.55 12.58
CA HIS A 236 -5.32 -11.14 12.10
C HIS A 236 -5.87 -12.01 10.94
N ASN A 237 -5.16 -13.07 10.53
CA ASN A 237 -5.51 -13.94 9.39
C ASN A 237 -5.73 -13.18 8.07
N LEU A 238 -5.08 -12.03 7.88
CA LEU A 238 -5.22 -11.17 6.70
C LEU A 238 -4.16 -11.46 5.62
N PHE A 239 -3.30 -12.46 5.84
CA PHE A 239 -2.17 -12.79 4.95
C PHE A 239 -2.61 -13.42 3.62
N VAL A 240 -3.80 -14.01 3.57
CA VAL A 240 -4.42 -14.50 2.33
C VAL A 240 -5.90 -14.13 2.32
N PRO A 241 -6.45 -13.67 1.19
CA PRO A 241 -7.88 -13.42 1.05
C PRO A 241 -8.64 -14.75 1.09
N ASN A 242 -9.20 -15.10 2.25
CA ASN A 242 -10.03 -16.29 2.39
C ASN A 242 -11.50 -15.95 2.04
N PRO A 243 -12.13 -16.61 1.05
CA PRO A 243 -13.50 -16.34 0.63
C PRO A 243 -14.58 -16.68 1.70
N ASN A 244 -14.21 -17.37 2.78
CA ASN A 244 -15.14 -17.85 3.82
C ASN A 244 -15.51 -16.80 4.88
N PHE A 245 -14.85 -15.64 4.92
CA PHE A 245 -15.28 -14.54 5.78
C PHE A 245 -16.37 -13.75 5.04
N GLY A 246 -17.50 -13.56 5.72
CA GLY A 246 -18.71 -12.94 5.16
C GLY A 246 -18.45 -11.55 4.57
N ASN A 247 -19.46 -11.02 3.88
CA ASN A 247 -19.42 -9.72 3.20
C ASN A 247 -19.34 -8.51 4.17
N ASP A 248 -18.56 -8.59 5.23
CA ASP A 248 -18.30 -7.49 6.15
C ASP A 248 -17.37 -6.49 5.48
N VAL A 249 -17.88 -5.28 5.30
CA VAL A 249 -17.18 -4.14 4.70
C VAL A 249 -15.88 -3.82 5.44
N ASP A 250 -15.84 -4.09 6.74
CA ASP A 250 -14.67 -3.86 7.60
C ASP A 250 -13.53 -4.84 7.28
N HIS A 251 -13.82 -6.14 7.07
CA HIS A 251 -12.82 -7.11 6.62
C HIS A 251 -12.29 -6.81 5.22
N LEU A 252 -13.13 -6.28 4.33
CA LEU A 252 -12.71 -5.85 3.00
C LEU A 252 -11.77 -4.63 3.05
N ASN A 253 -12.01 -3.72 4.00
CA ASN A 253 -11.12 -2.59 4.25
C ASN A 253 -9.79 -3.03 4.88
N ASP A 254 -9.83 -3.93 5.86
CA ASP A 254 -8.62 -4.50 6.47
C ASP A 254 -7.74 -5.23 5.43
N LEU A 255 -8.38 -5.93 4.49
CA LEU A 255 -7.71 -6.63 3.40
C LEU A 255 -7.08 -5.64 2.39
N LYS A 256 -7.71 -4.49 2.13
CA LYS A 256 -7.12 -3.40 1.33
C LYS A 256 -5.92 -2.76 2.02
N VAL A 257 -5.99 -2.58 3.34
CA VAL A 257 -4.86 -2.08 4.13
C VAL A 257 -3.71 -3.07 4.10
N ALA A 258 -3.97 -4.37 4.23
CA ALA A 258 -2.98 -5.43 4.12
C ALA A 258 -2.31 -5.45 2.73
N GLN A 259 -3.10 -5.36 1.65
CA GLN A 259 -2.58 -5.25 0.28
C GLN A 259 -1.61 -4.07 0.17
N ARG A 260 -2.02 -2.89 0.64
CA ARG A 260 -1.22 -1.68 0.53
C ARG A 260 0.10 -1.75 1.31
N ILE A 261 0.10 -2.39 2.48
CA ILE A 261 1.32 -2.63 3.26
C ILE A 261 2.30 -3.51 2.48
N LEU A 262 1.79 -4.56 1.83
CA LEU A 262 2.62 -5.47 1.03
C LEU A 262 3.17 -4.78 -0.23
N GLU A 263 2.38 -3.93 -0.88
CA GLU A 263 2.81 -3.10 -2.02
C GLU A 263 3.97 -2.18 -1.66
N ILE A 264 3.88 -1.49 -0.52
CA ILE A 264 4.96 -0.61 -0.03
C ILE A 264 6.19 -1.45 0.35
N GLY A 265 5.98 -2.61 0.97
CA GLY A 265 7.06 -3.55 1.27
C GLY A 265 7.81 -3.99 0.00
N LEU A 266 7.10 -4.23 -1.10
CA LEU A 266 7.69 -4.57 -2.39
C LEU A 266 8.50 -3.42 -2.97
N LEU A 267 7.93 -2.21 -3.01
CA LEU A 267 8.63 -1.01 -3.52
C LEU A 267 9.89 -0.68 -2.72
N LEU A 268 9.89 -0.97 -1.42
CA LEU A 268 11.07 -0.80 -0.58
C LEU A 268 12.17 -1.84 -0.85
N LEU A 269 11.77 -3.09 -1.09
CA LEU A 269 12.71 -4.16 -1.43
C LEU A 269 13.39 -3.90 -2.77
N LEU A 270 12.66 -3.29 -3.71
CA LEU A 270 13.23 -2.82 -4.97
C LEU A 270 14.34 -1.79 -4.75
N LEU A 271 14.17 -0.87 -3.81
CA LEU A 271 15.16 0.19 -3.53
C LEU A 271 16.35 -0.31 -2.70
N THR A 272 16.28 -1.52 -2.13
CA THR A 272 17.33 -2.14 -1.30
C THR A 272 18.02 -3.33 -2.00
N ASP A 273 17.85 -3.48 -3.33
CA ASP A 273 18.51 -4.48 -4.19
C ASP A 273 18.37 -5.95 -3.76
N ASN A 274 17.31 -6.30 -3.02
CA ASN A 274 17.09 -7.67 -2.57
C ASN A 274 16.13 -8.44 -3.51
N TYR A 275 16.69 -9.01 -4.58
CA TYR A 275 15.95 -9.70 -5.65
C TYR A 275 15.22 -10.97 -5.19
N GLN A 276 15.76 -11.72 -4.22
CA GLN A 276 15.13 -12.96 -3.73
C GLN A 276 13.85 -12.67 -2.93
N ASN A 277 13.90 -11.66 -2.08
CA ASN A 277 12.72 -11.26 -1.31
C ASN A 277 11.66 -10.62 -2.23
N PHE A 278 12.06 -9.96 -3.31
CA PHE A 278 11.13 -9.40 -4.28
C PHE A 278 10.20 -10.47 -4.88
N GLU A 279 10.73 -11.60 -5.37
CA GLU A 279 9.93 -12.68 -5.95
C GLU A 279 8.92 -13.26 -4.93
N HIS A 280 9.36 -13.44 -3.68
CA HIS A 280 8.49 -13.91 -2.60
C HIS A 280 7.35 -12.94 -2.29
N TYR A 281 7.59 -11.63 -2.31
CA TYR A 281 6.53 -10.63 -2.08
C TYR A 281 5.57 -10.54 -3.28
N VAL A 282 6.05 -10.67 -4.51
CA VAL A 282 5.18 -10.74 -5.69
C VAL A 282 4.28 -11.97 -5.62
N ALA A 283 4.82 -13.14 -5.25
CA ALA A 283 4.02 -14.35 -5.04
C ALA A 283 2.95 -14.17 -3.95
N GLN A 284 3.25 -13.40 -2.90
CA GLN A 284 2.29 -13.05 -1.84
C GLN A 284 1.21 -12.07 -2.31
N LEU A 285 1.51 -11.16 -3.24
CA LEU A 285 0.57 -10.18 -3.77
C LEU A 285 -0.40 -10.76 -4.82
N LYS A 286 0.02 -11.77 -5.61
CA LYS A 286 -0.81 -12.41 -6.65
C LYS A 286 -2.21 -12.85 -6.17
N PRO A 287 -2.36 -13.54 -5.01
CA PRO A 287 -3.68 -13.87 -4.45
C PRO A 287 -4.58 -12.66 -4.20
N PHE A 288 -4.03 -11.52 -3.76
CA PHE A 288 -4.81 -10.30 -3.50
C PHE A 288 -5.34 -9.67 -4.78
N TYR A 289 -4.55 -9.66 -5.86
CA TYR A 289 -4.99 -9.16 -7.17
C TYR A 289 -6.06 -10.07 -7.82
N ASN A 290 -5.96 -11.37 -7.60
CA ASN A 290 -6.94 -12.33 -8.10
C ASN A 290 -8.29 -12.23 -7.38
N TYR A 291 -8.34 -11.73 -6.15
CA TYR A 291 -9.59 -11.61 -5.38
C TYR A 291 -10.56 -10.60 -6.02
N GLY A 292 -11.62 -11.11 -6.67
CA GLY A 292 -12.60 -10.32 -7.42
C GLY A 292 -13.43 -9.32 -6.62
N LYS A 293 -13.48 -9.44 -5.28
CA LYS A 293 -14.27 -8.54 -4.44
C LYS A 293 -13.53 -7.26 -4.02
N LEU A 294 -12.19 -7.23 -4.04
CA LEU A 294 -11.43 -6.03 -3.63
C LEU A 294 -11.48 -4.93 -4.69
N HIS A 295 -11.39 -5.35 -5.95
CA HIS A 295 -11.28 -4.51 -7.14
C HIS A 295 -12.45 -4.82 -8.10
N PRO A 296 -13.65 -4.29 -7.82
CA PRO A 296 -14.84 -4.53 -8.63
C PRO A 296 -14.84 -3.76 -9.97
N LYS A 297 -13.85 -2.91 -10.23
CA LYS A 297 -13.72 -2.11 -11.45
C LYS A 297 -12.43 -2.45 -12.19
N ARG A 298 -12.43 -2.30 -13.52
CA ARG A 298 -11.22 -2.37 -14.34
C ARG A 298 -10.26 -1.29 -13.85
N GLU A 299 -9.13 -1.71 -13.34
CA GLU A 299 -8.13 -0.80 -12.81
C GLU A 299 -7.33 -0.24 -13.99
N VAL A 300 -7.33 1.09 -14.13
CA VAL A 300 -6.54 1.82 -15.13
C VAL A 300 -5.62 2.74 -14.35
N ASN A 301 -4.32 2.70 -14.62
CA ASN A 301 -3.29 3.54 -13.96
C ASN A 301 -3.33 3.52 -12.41
N THR A 302 -3.31 2.33 -11.81
CA THR A 302 -3.22 2.18 -10.34
C THR A 302 -1.84 1.64 -9.92
N ASP A 303 -1.52 1.76 -8.63
CA ASP A 303 -0.27 1.25 -8.05
C ASP A 303 -0.10 -0.28 -8.28
N THR A 304 -1.19 -1.02 -8.46
CA THR A 304 -1.20 -2.44 -8.83
C THR A 304 -0.59 -2.65 -10.22
N THR A 305 -1.07 -1.91 -11.23
CA THR A 305 -0.52 -1.89 -12.60
C THR A 305 0.95 -1.46 -12.61
N LYS A 306 1.33 -0.48 -11.79
CA LYS A 306 2.73 -0.06 -11.62
C LYS A 306 3.62 -1.19 -11.07
N ILE A 307 3.14 -1.92 -10.07
CA ILE A 307 3.89 -3.03 -9.47
C ILE A 307 4.02 -4.21 -10.44
N ILE A 308 2.96 -4.54 -11.16
CA ILE A 308 2.98 -5.61 -12.18
C ILE A 308 3.98 -5.26 -13.28
N SER A 309 3.96 -4.02 -13.79
CA SER A 309 4.92 -3.57 -14.79
C SER A 309 6.37 -3.60 -14.28
N LEU A 310 6.63 -3.24 -13.01
CA LEU A 310 7.95 -3.40 -12.39
C LEU A 310 8.39 -4.87 -12.32
N TYR A 311 7.48 -5.78 -11.97
CA TYR A 311 7.77 -7.21 -11.95
C TYR A 311 8.08 -7.78 -13.34
N LEU A 312 7.34 -7.34 -14.37
CA LEU A 312 7.59 -7.71 -15.76
C LEU A 312 8.98 -7.25 -16.24
N VAL A 313 9.38 -6.01 -15.88
CA VAL A 313 10.73 -5.51 -16.19
C VAL A 313 11.81 -6.27 -15.43
N TYR A 314 11.54 -6.68 -14.18
CA TYR A 314 12.45 -7.55 -13.43
C TYR A 314 12.68 -8.91 -14.11
N LEU A 315 11.61 -9.57 -14.58
CA LEU A 315 11.74 -10.85 -15.30
C LEU A 315 12.56 -10.71 -16.57
N LEU A 316 12.37 -9.62 -17.31
CA LEU A 316 13.16 -9.31 -18.50
C LEU A 316 14.63 -9.07 -18.14
N SER A 317 14.91 -8.35 -17.06
CA SER A 317 16.27 -8.10 -16.55
C SER A 317 17.01 -9.38 -16.18
N GLN A 318 16.32 -10.42 -15.71
CA GLN A 318 16.92 -11.71 -15.35
C GLN A 318 17.00 -12.68 -16.54
N GLY A 319 16.50 -12.29 -17.73
CA GLY A 319 16.45 -13.15 -18.91
C GLY A 319 15.42 -14.29 -18.82
N LEU A 320 14.47 -14.23 -17.87
CA LEU A 320 13.44 -15.26 -17.66
C LEU A 320 12.22 -15.04 -18.57
N ILE A 321 12.43 -15.15 -19.88
CA ILE A 321 11.42 -14.87 -20.92
C ILE A 321 10.20 -15.80 -20.81
N SER A 322 10.40 -17.08 -20.45
CA SER A 322 9.29 -18.02 -20.30
C SER A 322 8.32 -17.61 -19.19
N ASN A 323 8.84 -17.20 -18.03
CA ASN A 323 8.01 -16.73 -16.91
C ASN A 323 7.31 -15.43 -17.26
N PHE A 324 7.94 -14.56 -18.05
CA PHE A 324 7.33 -13.34 -18.53
C PHE A 324 6.07 -13.60 -19.38
N HIS A 325 6.13 -14.54 -20.34
CA HIS A 325 4.96 -14.89 -21.16
C HIS A 325 3.84 -15.57 -20.37
N LEU A 326 4.18 -16.41 -19.38
CA LEU A 326 3.18 -17.01 -18.49
C LEU A 326 2.41 -15.95 -17.72
N GLU A 327 3.09 -14.91 -17.23
CA GLU A 327 2.44 -13.82 -16.52
C GLU A 327 1.61 -12.93 -17.45
N LEU A 328 2.08 -12.66 -18.67
CA LEU A 328 1.28 -11.96 -19.67
C LEU A 328 -0.01 -12.72 -20.00
N GLU A 329 0.05 -14.04 -20.14
CA GLU A 329 -1.14 -14.87 -20.38
C GLU A 329 -2.16 -14.74 -19.24
N VAL A 330 -1.70 -14.77 -17.99
CA VAL A 330 -2.56 -14.57 -16.81
C VAL A 330 -3.19 -13.17 -16.83
N LEU A 331 -2.45 -12.13 -17.20
CA LEU A 331 -2.95 -10.76 -17.30
C LEU A 331 -3.99 -10.61 -18.41
N TYR A 332 -3.72 -11.11 -19.62
CA TYR A 332 -4.66 -11.07 -20.76
C TYR A 332 -5.93 -11.88 -20.50
N ASN A 333 -5.83 -13.01 -19.80
CA ASN A 333 -6.98 -13.83 -19.43
C ASN A 333 -7.84 -13.19 -18.32
N SER A 334 -7.30 -12.23 -17.57
CA SER A 334 -8.03 -11.54 -16.52
C SER A 334 -8.87 -10.39 -17.10
N SER A 335 -10.19 -10.39 -16.86
CA SER A 335 -11.11 -9.31 -17.30
C SER A 335 -10.91 -7.95 -16.59
N LYS A 336 -9.88 -7.85 -15.74
CA LYS A 336 -9.65 -6.76 -14.78
C LYS A 336 -8.62 -5.73 -15.25
N PHE A 337 -7.63 -6.13 -16.06
CA PHE A 337 -6.59 -5.24 -16.56
C PHE A 337 -6.82 -4.94 -18.05
N ASP A 338 -6.76 -3.67 -18.43
CA ASP A 338 -6.86 -3.24 -19.83
C ASP A 338 -5.44 -2.97 -20.35
N VAL A 339 -4.78 -4.04 -20.79
CA VAL A 339 -3.37 -4.03 -21.24
C VAL A 339 -3.13 -3.01 -22.36
N ASP A 340 -4.16 -2.72 -23.17
CA ASP A 340 -4.08 -1.82 -24.31
C ASP A 340 -4.24 -0.34 -23.94
N ARG A 341 -4.81 -0.02 -22.77
CA ARG A 341 -5.03 1.36 -22.30
C ARG A 341 -4.01 1.83 -21.27
N ASP A 342 -3.30 0.92 -20.62
CA ASP A 342 -2.38 1.23 -19.53
C ASP A 342 -0.98 1.64 -20.05
N HIS A 343 -0.61 2.90 -19.76
CA HIS A 343 0.71 3.46 -20.10
C HIS A 343 1.87 2.67 -19.46
N TYR A 344 1.66 2.12 -18.26
CA TYR A 344 2.67 1.39 -17.51
C TYR A 344 2.94 -0.03 -18.05
N LEU A 345 1.91 -0.76 -18.49
CA LEU A 345 2.06 -2.14 -19.00
C LEU A 345 2.57 -2.17 -20.44
N GLN A 346 2.27 -1.13 -21.23
CA GLN A 346 2.75 -1.03 -22.59
C GLN A 346 4.29 -0.94 -22.66
N PHE A 347 4.94 -0.38 -21.63
CA PHE A 347 6.40 -0.25 -21.58
C PHE A 347 7.13 -1.62 -21.61
N PRO A 348 6.92 -2.54 -20.64
CA PRO A 348 7.53 -3.88 -20.68
C PRO A 348 7.22 -4.67 -21.96
N ILE A 349 5.99 -4.59 -22.46
CA ILE A 349 5.55 -5.32 -23.67
C ILE A 349 6.26 -4.77 -24.91
N SER A 350 6.35 -3.44 -25.04
CA SER A 350 7.07 -2.83 -26.16
C SER A 350 8.56 -3.14 -26.11
N LEU A 351 9.15 -3.19 -24.91
CA LEU A 351 10.55 -3.51 -24.70
C LEU A 351 10.84 -4.96 -25.11
N GLU A 352 10.02 -5.91 -24.66
CA GLU A 352 10.15 -7.32 -25.02
C GLU A 352 9.92 -7.55 -26.51
N LYS A 353 8.91 -6.94 -27.11
CA LYS A 353 8.68 -7.02 -28.56
C LYS A 353 9.89 -6.53 -29.36
N ASN A 354 10.48 -5.40 -28.95
CA ASN A 354 11.67 -4.89 -29.62
C ASN A 354 12.91 -5.79 -29.39
N LEU A 355 12.99 -6.48 -28.25
CA LEU A 355 14.03 -7.47 -27.97
C LEU A 355 13.88 -8.70 -28.87
N MET A 356 12.66 -9.22 -29.04
CA MET A 356 12.34 -10.30 -29.98
C MET A 356 12.63 -9.91 -31.44
N GLU A 357 12.29 -8.68 -31.83
CA GLU A 357 12.56 -8.16 -33.17
C GLU A 357 14.06 -7.87 -33.40
N GLY A 358 14.90 -7.93 -32.36
CA GLY A 358 16.33 -7.58 -32.43
C GLY A 358 16.58 -6.10 -32.73
N ASN A 359 15.60 -5.23 -32.46
CA ASN A 359 15.66 -3.81 -32.79
C ASN A 359 16.27 -2.97 -31.66
N TYR A 360 17.58 -3.13 -31.46
CA TYR A 360 18.32 -2.50 -30.36
C TYR A 360 18.33 -0.95 -30.43
N ILE A 361 18.21 -0.36 -31.62
CA ILE A 361 18.19 1.10 -31.80
C ILE A 361 16.92 1.72 -31.20
N LYS A 362 15.76 1.07 -31.37
CA LYS A 362 14.51 1.53 -30.76
C LYS A 362 14.56 1.38 -29.24
N ILE A 363 15.14 0.28 -28.74
CA ILE A 363 15.32 0.05 -27.30
C ILE A 363 16.19 1.15 -26.70
N TRP A 364 17.33 1.49 -27.34
CA TRP A 364 18.19 2.58 -26.88
C TRP A 364 17.51 3.95 -26.90
N LYS A 365 16.66 4.25 -27.89
CA LYS A 365 15.85 5.48 -27.90
C LYS A 365 14.82 5.51 -26.78
N LEU A 366 14.17 4.37 -26.50
CA LEU A 366 13.21 4.24 -25.41
C LEU A 366 13.88 4.34 -24.02
N LEU A 367 15.13 3.87 -23.90
CA LEU A 367 15.93 3.95 -22.67
C LEU A 367 16.64 5.30 -22.48
N GLY A 368 16.92 6.02 -23.58
CA GLY A 368 17.63 7.31 -23.55
C GLY A 368 16.74 8.51 -23.20
N ASP A 369 15.43 8.42 -23.46
CA ASP A 369 14.49 9.48 -23.10
C ASP A 369 13.98 9.31 -21.66
N GLU A 370 14.58 10.04 -20.71
CA GLU A 370 14.16 10.07 -19.29
C GLU A 370 12.68 10.45 -19.07
N ARG A 371 12.02 11.01 -20.09
CA ARG A 371 10.62 11.49 -20.05
C ARG A 371 9.58 10.41 -20.38
N ASN A 372 9.98 9.31 -21.01
CA ASN A 372 9.10 8.18 -21.29
C ASN A 372 9.14 7.10 -20.20
N LEU A 373 10.00 7.28 -19.19
CA LEU A 373 10.06 6.40 -18.03
C LEU A 373 8.87 6.71 -17.12
N PRO A 374 7.96 5.76 -16.94
CA PRO A 374 6.75 6.04 -16.21
C PRO A 374 7.00 6.11 -14.69
N CYS A 375 8.14 5.64 -14.17
CA CYS A 375 8.49 5.71 -12.74
C CYS A 375 10.01 5.86 -12.45
N LYS A 376 10.35 6.38 -11.26
CA LYS A 376 11.74 6.56 -10.77
C LYS A 376 12.45 5.23 -10.50
N GLU A 377 11.69 4.22 -10.11
CA GLU A 377 12.16 2.89 -9.72
C GLU A 377 12.69 2.06 -10.90
N TYR A 378 12.28 2.40 -12.13
CA TYR A 378 12.82 1.77 -13.34
C TYR A 378 14.30 2.07 -13.57
N LYS A 379 14.83 3.18 -13.03
CA LYS A 379 16.24 3.58 -13.21
C LYS A 379 17.23 2.51 -12.74
N LEU A 380 16.87 1.76 -11.70
CA LEU A 380 17.69 0.68 -11.16
C LEU A 380 17.81 -0.49 -12.15
N PHE A 381 16.72 -0.81 -12.83
CA PHE A 381 16.66 -1.92 -13.78
C PHE A 381 17.25 -1.60 -15.14
N ILE A 382 17.30 -0.33 -15.54
CA ILE A 382 17.88 0.09 -16.83
C ILE A 382 19.35 -0.28 -16.93
N ALA A 383 20.13 -0.09 -15.87
CA ALA A 383 21.55 -0.45 -15.88
C ALA A 383 21.76 -1.95 -16.14
N THR A 384 21.01 -2.80 -15.42
CA THR A 384 21.05 -4.26 -15.59
C THR A 384 20.54 -4.69 -16.97
N LEU A 385 19.47 -4.07 -17.48
CA LEU A 385 18.95 -4.32 -18.82
C LEU A 385 19.93 -3.91 -19.92
N ILE A 386 20.62 -2.77 -19.77
CA ILE A 386 21.66 -2.36 -20.72
C ILE A 386 22.78 -3.39 -20.76
N ASN A 387 23.20 -3.93 -19.61
CA ASN A 387 24.22 -4.99 -19.57
C ASN A 387 23.73 -6.29 -20.21
N ALA A 388 22.49 -6.71 -19.96
CA ALA A 388 21.90 -7.88 -20.61
C ALA A 388 21.74 -7.70 -22.14
N LEU A 389 21.36 -6.49 -22.59
CA LEU A 389 21.28 -6.15 -24.01
C LEU A 389 22.66 -6.18 -24.67
N ARG A 390 23.68 -5.64 -24.00
CA ARG A 390 25.08 -5.72 -24.46
C ARG A 390 25.51 -7.18 -24.60
N PHE A 391 25.09 -8.06 -23.68
CA PHE A 391 25.37 -9.49 -23.75
C PHE A 391 24.74 -10.17 -24.97
N GLU A 392 23.46 -9.97 -25.23
CA GLU A 392 22.80 -10.57 -26.40
C GLU A 392 23.32 -9.99 -27.73
N ILE A 393 23.65 -8.69 -27.77
CA ILE A 393 24.31 -8.08 -28.93
C ILE A 393 25.68 -8.72 -29.14
N ALA A 394 26.51 -8.86 -28.10
CA ALA A 394 27.85 -9.45 -28.22
C ALA A 394 27.80 -10.91 -28.71
N LYS A 395 26.90 -11.73 -28.17
CA LYS A 395 26.68 -13.12 -28.61
C LYS A 395 26.20 -13.20 -30.06
N SER A 396 25.43 -12.21 -30.51
CA SER A 396 25.00 -12.11 -31.91
C SER A 396 26.14 -11.66 -32.82
N LEU A 397 27.01 -10.76 -32.35
CA LEU A 397 28.19 -10.30 -33.08
C LEU A 397 29.20 -11.44 -33.30
N ASP A 398 29.42 -12.28 -32.29
CA ASP A 398 30.31 -13.45 -32.34
C ASP A 398 29.92 -14.42 -33.48
N LYS A 399 28.62 -14.63 -33.68
CA LYS A 399 28.11 -15.53 -34.73
C LYS A 399 28.06 -14.93 -36.12
N THR A 400 28.10 -13.60 -36.24
CA THR A 400 27.82 -12.90 -37.51
C THR A 400 29.06 -12.37 -38.20
N TYR A 401 30.13 -12.06 -37.46
CA TYR A 401 31.31 -11.43 -38.03
C TYR A 401 32.58 -12.20 -37.64
N ASP A 402 33.45 -12.48 -38.60
CA ASP A 402 34.76 -13.08 -38.33
C ASP A 402 35.78 -12.04 -37.84
N SER A 403 35.64 -10.76 -38.24
CA SER A 403 36.41 -9.66 -37.64
C SER A 403 35.72 -8.29 -37.73
N ILE A 404 35.86 -7.47 -36.68
CA ILE A 404 35.28 -6.12 -36.61
C ILE A 404 36.31 -5.10 -36.08
N PRO A 405 36.43 -3.90 -36.67
CA PRO A 405 37.19 -2.79 -36.10
C PRO A 405 36.61 -2.28 -34.76
N ILE A 406 37.48 -1.92 -33.81
CA ILE A 406 37.08 -1.46 -32.47
C ILE A 406 36.12 -0.25 -32.51
N SER A 407 36.30 0.67 -33.46
CA SER A 407 35.39 1.83 -33.67
C SER A 407 33.95 1.42 -33.97
N ASN A 408 33.78 0.40 -34.81
CA ASN A 408 32.46 -0.07 -35.23
C ASN A 408 31.81 -0.90 -34.12
N CYS A 409 32.62 -1.67 -33.39
CA CYS A 409 32.18 -2.39 -32.20
C CYS A 409 31.70 -1.42 -31.10
N LYS A 410 32.43 -0.32 -30.86
CA LYS A 410 32.02 0.75 -29.93
C LYS A 410 30.67 1.38 -30.31
N ASN A 411 30.44 1.62 -31.61
CA ASN A 411 29.17 2.17 -32.10
C ASN A 411 28.01 1.15 -32.00
N LEU A 412 28.26 -0.14 -32.23
CA LEU A 412 27.23 -1.20 -32.16
C LEU A 412 26.84 -1.56 -30.72
N LEU A 413 27.79 -1.49 -29.78
CA LEU A 413 27.56 -1.72 -28.35
C LEU A 413 27.18 -0.45 -27.57
N PHE A 414 27.09 0.69 -28.27
CA PHE A 414 26.72 1.99 -27.73
C PHE A 414 27.56 2.41 -26.50
N PHE A 415 28.88 2.26 -26.60
CA PHE A 415 29.80 2.81 -25.59
C PHE A 415 30.01 4.32 -25.82
N PRO A 416 30.17 5.12 -24.76
CA PRO A 416 30.60 6.51 -24.92
C PRO A 416 31.98 6.54 -25.58
N GLN A 417 32.14 7.40 -26.61
CA GLN A 417 33.33 7.43 -27.48
C GLN A 417 34.66 7.73 -26.75
N GLU A 418 34.61 8.15 -25.49
CA GLU A 418 35.78 8.48 -24.65
C GLU A 418 36.34 7.29 -23.83
N MET A 419 35.74 6.10 -23.87
CA MET A 419 36.25 4.96 -23.10
C MET A 419 37.51 4.36 -23.73
N ALA A 420 38.54 4.17 -22.88
CA ALA A 420 39.81 3.56 -23.24
C ALA A 420 39.62 2.14 -23.79
N GLU A 421 40.43 1.78 -24.79
CA GLU A 421 40.36 0.49 -25.48
C GLU A 421 40.57 -0.69 -24.51
N SER A 422 41.35 -0.50 -23.44
CA SER A 422 41.58 -1.48 -22.37
C SER A 422 40.35 -1.79 -21.51
N THR A 423 39.48 -0.81 -21.24
CA THR A 423 38.25 -1.04 -20.44
C THR A 423 37.20 -1.80 -21.25
N VAL A 424 37.20 -1.59 -22.57
CA VAL A 424 36.37 -2.36 -23.51
C VAL A 424 36.87 -3.80 -23.58
N GLU A 425 38.19 -4.02 -23.55
CA GLU A 425 38.79 -5.35 -23.46
C GLU A 425 38.45 -6.07 -22.15
N ASP A 426 38.49 -5.37 -21.01
CA ASP A 426 38.12 -5.94 -19.71
C ASP A 426 36.62 -6.24 -19.60
N ILE A 427 35.74 -5.42 -20.18
CA ILE A 427 34.28 -5.67 -20.21
C ILE A 427 33.95 -6.82 -21.17
N LEU A 428 34.64 -6.91 -22.32
CA LEU A 428 34.48 -8.04 -23.26
C LEU A 428 34.98 -9.38 -22.68
N LYS A 429 36.02 -9.36 -21.85
CA LYS A 429 36.56 -10.57 -21.20
C LYS A 429 35.79 -10.95 -19.94
N ASN A 430 35.42 -9.99 -19.09
CA ASN A 430 34.82 -10.27 -17.78
C ASN A 430 33.28 -10.35 -17.79
N GLU A 431 32.59 -9.57 -18.62
CA GLU A 431 31.10 -9.57 -18.65
C GLU A 431 30.51 -10.44 -19.76
N LEU A 432 31.26 -10.70 -20.84
CA LEU A 432 30.71 -11.26 -22.08
C LEU A 432 31.14 -12.70 -22.40
N ASN A 433 32.01 -13.34 -21.62
CA ASN A 433 32.45 -14.74 -21.82
C ASN A 433 32.78 -15.10 -23.28
N VAL A 434 33.30 -14.14 -24.06
CA VAL A 434 33.73 -14.43 -25.43
C VAL A 434 35.14 -15.01 -25.37
N THR A 435 35.22 -16.30 -25.08
CA THR A 435 36.48 -17.04 -24.91
C THR A 435 37.30 -17.20 -26.19
N ASN A 436 36.79 -16.78 -27.36
CA ASN A 436 37.44 -16.94 -28.66
C ASN A 436 37.76 -15.63 -29.40
N CYS A 437 37.93 -14.50 -28.68
CA CYS A 437 38.36 -13.23 -29.28
C CYS A 437 39.89 -13.06 -29.19
N THR A 438 40.57 -13.04 -30.34
CA THR A 438 41.97 -12.59 -30.41
C THR A 438 42.02 -11.15 -30.93
N PHE A 439 42.74 -10.30 -30.20
CA PHE A 439 42.96 -8.90 -30.58
C PHE A 439 44.25 -8.83 -31.39
N SER A 440 44.16 -8.45 -32.66
CA SER A 440 45.32 -8.13 -33.48
C SER A 440 45.05 -6.85 -34.26
N ASN A 441 45.88 -5.83 -34.01
CA ASN A 441 45.92 -4.56 -34.74
C ASN A 441 44.58 -3.83 -34.87
N GLY A 442 43.92 -3.49 -33.75
CA GLY A 442 42.71 -2.67 -33.75
C GLY A 442 41.46 -3.35 -34.32
N ARG A 443 41.51 -4.68 -34.51
CA ARG A 443 40.39 -5.53 -34.92
C ARG A 443 40.18 -6.67 -33.93
N VAL A 444 38.92 -6.90 -33.59
CA VAL A 444 38.45 -8.08 -32.87
C VAL A 444 38.25 -9.17 -33.89
N VAL A 445 38.98 -10.28 -33.79
CA VAL A 445 38.77 -11.48 -34.62
C VAL A 445 38.03 -12.51 -33.77
N PHE A 446 36.84 -12.90 -34.22
CA PHE A 446 36.02 -13.93 -33.59
C PHE A 446 36.38 -15.28 -34.26
N ASN A 447 37.00 -16.19 -33.51
CA ASN A 447 37.43 -17.49 -34.05
C ASN A 447 36.25 -18.48 -34.05
N ASN A 448 35.61 -18.64 -35.22
CA ASN A 448 34.49 -19.57 -35.44
C ASN A 448 34.91 -21.03 -35.76
N ASP A 449 36.20 -21.38 -35.66
CA ASP A 449 36.73 -22.64 -36.18
C ASP A 449 36.48 -23.89 -35.31
N ASP A 450 36.02 -23.76 -34.07
CA ASP A 450 35.86 -24.92 -33.16
C ASP A 450 34.59 -25.76 -33.41
N LEU A 451 33.61 -25.27 -34.19
CA LEU A 451 32.34 -25.99 -34.41
C LEU A 451 32.33 -26.96 -35.60
N ASN A 452 33.30 -26.87 -36.52
CA ASN A 452 33.30 -27.65 -37.76
C ASN A 452 34.03 -29.00 -37.67
N SER A 453 34.79 -29.27 -36.59
CA SER A 453 35.59 -30.50 -36.48
C SER A 453 34.94 -31.61 -35.63
N VAL A 454 34.02 -31.29 -34.73
CA VAL A 454 33.45 -32.26 -33.76
C VAL A 454 32.12 -32.86 -34.23
N SER A 455 31.36 -32.15 -35.08
CA SER A 455 30.04 -32.57 -35.56
C SER A 455 30.08 -33.70 -36.60
N ASP A 456 31.20 -33.84 -37.30
CA ASP A 456 31.30 -34.73 -38.46
C ASP A 456 31.52 -36.20 -38.08
N THR A 457 32.08 -36.50 -36.91
CA THR A 457 32.26 -37.86 -36.39
C THR A 457 31.03 -38.39 -35.64
N ALA A 458 30.33 -37.54 -34.88
CA ALA A 458 29.11 -37.92 -34.15
C ALA A 458 27.94 -38.21 -35.12
N SER A 459 27.81 -37.41 -36.18
CA SER A 459 26.78 -37.58 -37.21
C SER A 459 26.95 -38.88 -37.99
N LYS A 460 28.19 -39.30 -38.27
CA LYS A 460 28.48 -40.57 -38.96
C LYS A 460 28.07 -41.79 -38.13
N SER A 461 28.30 -41.77 -36.82
CA SER A 461 27.86 -42.87 -35.93
C SER A 461 26.34 -42.95 -35.82
N GLY A 462 25.65 -41.81 -35.67
CA GLY A 462 24.19 -41.79 -35.60
C GLY A 462 23.51 -42.22 -36.90
N ILE A 463 24.11 -41.91 -38.06
CA ILE A 463 23.61 -42.42 -39.36
C ILE A 463 23.75 -43.93 -39.43
N ILE A 464 24.87 -44.50 -38.95
CA ILE A 464 25.09 -45.96 -38.94
C ILE A 464 24.10 -46.67 -38.01
N GLU A 465 23.85 -46.12 -36.82
CA GLU A 465 22.90 -46.67 -35.85
C GLU A 465 21.45 -46.63 -36.37
N ASN A 466 21.06 -45.53 -37.02
CA ASN A 466 19.75 -45.44 -37.67
C ASN A 466 19.62 -46.44 -38.83
N LEU A 467 20.68 -46.65 -39.63
CA LEU A 467 20.67 -47.58 -40.75
C LEU A 467 20.58 -49.05 -40.27
N LEU A 468 21.25 -49.38 -39.17
CA LEU A 468 21.11 -50.67 -38.48
C LEU A 468 19.70 -50.88 -37.93
N ASN A 469 19.12 -49.89 -37.26
CA ASN A 469 17.73 -49.96 -36.79
C ASN A 469 16.73 -50.15 -37.94
N TYR A 470 16.92 -49.45 -39.07
CA TYR A 470 16.06 -49.64 -40.24
C TYR A 470 16.21 -51.04 -40.85
N ALA A 471 17.44 -51.59 -40.87
CA ALA A 471 17.68 -52.95 -41.35
C ALA A 471 17.04 -54.00 -40.42
N GLU A 472 17.17 -53.85 -39.11
CA GLU A 472 16.56 -54.74 -38.10
C GLU A 472 15.02 -54.70 -38.18
N GLN A 473 14.43 -53.51 -38.36
CA GLN A 473 12.98 -53.38 -38.56
C GLN A 473 12.49 -53.99 -39.88
N MET A 474 13.30 -53.94 -40.94
CA MET A 474 12.98 -54.57 -42.23
C MET A 474 13.10 -56.11 -42.16
N GLU A 475 14.12 -56.65 -41.49
CA GLU A 475 14.27 -58.09 -41.26
C GLU A 475 13.19 -58.64 -40.32
N SER A 476 12.72 -57.86 -39.34
CA SER A 476 11.65 -58.30 -38.42
C SER A 476 10.30 -58.55 -39.09
N ILE A 477 10.08 -58.08 -40.32
CA ILE A 477 8.82 -58.24 -41.07
C ILE A 477 8.89 -59.44 -42.03
N VAL A 478 10.10 -59.93 -42.35
CA VAL A 478 10.35 -61.14 -43.17
C VAL A 478 10.34 -62.37 -42.27
#